data_AF-A0A833YLJ9-F1
#
_entry.id   AF-A0A833YLJ9-F1
#
_cell.length_a   1.000
_cell.length_b   1.000
_cell.length_c   1.000
_cell.angle_alpha   90.00
_cell.angle_beta   90.00
_cell.angle_gamma   90.00
#
_symmetry.space_group_name_H-M   'P 1'
#
loop_
_entity.id
_entity.type
_entity.pdbx_description
1 polymer ?
#
loop_
_entity_poly.entity_id
_entity_poly.type
_entity_poly.pdbx_seq_one_letter_code
_entity_poly.pdbx_strand_id
1 'polypeptide(L)'
;MNEGQLLGDFEIESKQLEAESWSRVVDSKFLKQQKKDVVKRQEVIYELMQTELHHVRTLKIMSDVYSRGMMTDLLFEQQMVEKLFPCLDELISIHSQFFQRILERKKESLVDKSEKNFLIKRMGDVLVNQFSGENAERLKKTYGTFCGQHNQSVNYFKDLYTKDKRFQGFVKVSRGNMSIPGVARDVAYPWV
;
A
#
# COMPACT_ATOMS: atom_id res chain seq x y z
N MET A 1 16.55 -0.71 -12.52
CA MET A 1 15.52 -1.72 -12.19
C MET A 1 14.40 -1.52 -13.19
N ASN A 2 14.01 -2.57 -13.93
CA ASN A 2 13.01 -2.44 -14.99
C ASN A 2 11.60 -2.42 -14.39
N GLU A 3 10.73 -1.58 -14.95
CA GLU A 3 9.33 -1.41 -14.53
C GLU A 3 8.55 -2.74 -14.47
N GLY A 4 8.88 -3.68 -15.36
CA GLY A 4 8.29 -5.02 -15.39
C GLY A 4 8.70 -5.96 -14.26
N GLN A 5 9.81 -5.71 -13.54
CA GLN A 5 10.20 -6.51 -12.37
C GLN A 5 9.42 -6.12 -11.11
N LEU A 6 9.20 -4.82 -10.89
CA LEU A 6 8.45 -4.33 -9.73
C LEU A 6 6.96 -4.71 -9.82
N LEU A 7 6.34 -4.53 -11.00
CA LEU A 7 4.98 -5.01 -11.26
C LEU A 7 4.84 -6.53 -11.03
N GLY A 8 5.88 -7.30 -11.34
CA GLY A 8 5.95 -8.74 -11.06
C GLY A 8 5.98 -9.06 -9.56
N ASP A 9 6.78 -8.33 -8.78
CA ASP A 9 6.82 -8.48 -7.31
C ASP A 9 5.45 -8.12 -6.68
N PHE A 10 4.76 -7.11 -7.24
CA PHE A 10 3.39 -6.73 -6.85
C PHE A 10 2.35 -7.81 -7.12
N GLU A 11 2.41 -8.43 -8.29
CA GLU A 11 1.50 -9.52 -8.61
C GLU A 11 1.70 -10.71 -7.67
N ILE A 12 2.94 -10.99 -7.26
CA ILE A 12 3.24 -12.10 -6.36
C ILE A 12 2.70 -11.83 -4.95
N GLU A 13 2.90 -10.62 -4.42
CA GLU A 13 2.37 -10.24 -3.09
C GLU A 13 0.85 -10.11 -3.09
N SER A 14 0.28 -9.55 -4.16
CA SER A 14 -1.17 -9.45 -4.35
C SER A 14 -1.82 -10.84 -4.42
N LYS A 15 -1.20 -11.80 -5.12
CA LYS A 15 -1.69 -13.18 -5.21
C LYS A 15 -1.75 -13.90 -3.85
N GLN A 16 -0.94 -13.48 -2.89
CA GLN A 16 -0.90 -14.11 -1.56
C GLN A 16 -2.02 -13.64 -0.61
N LEU A 17 -2.74 -12.56 -0.95
CA LEU A 17 -3.80 -11.95 -0.12
C LEU A 17 -5.09 -11.63 -0.90
N GLU A 18 -5.43 -12.41 -1.93
CA GLU A 18 -6.62 -12.17 -2.76
C GLU A 18 -7.95 -12.52 -2.08
N ALA A 19 -7.93 -13.32 -1.02
CA ALA A 19 -9.16 -13.76 -0.37
C ALA A 19 -9.76 -12.64 0.48
N GLU A 20 -11.08 -12.50 0.49
CA GLU A 20 -11.78 -11.44 1.24
C GLU A 20 -11.60 -11.53 2.78
N SER A 21 -11.28 -12.72 3.31
CA SER A 21 -11.22 -12.95 4.76
C SER A 21 -10.24 -14.08 5.10
N TRP A 22 -9.76 -14.09 6.34
CA TRP A 22 -8.86 -15.14 6.82
C TRP A 22 -9.52 -16.53 6.72
N SER A 23 -10.80 -16.61 7.07
CA SER A 23 -11.62 -17.82 6.96
C SER A 23 -11.78 -18.36 5.54
N ARG A 24 -11.56 -17.54 4.50
CA ARG A 24 -11.55 -17.96 3.09
C ARG A 24 -10.15 -18.35 2.59
N VAL A 25 -9.09 -17.93 3.28
CA VAL A 25 -7.72 -18.34 2.96
C VAL A 25 -7.42 -19.75 3.43
N VAL A 26 -7.82 -20.06 4.67
CA VAL A 26 -7.52 -21.34 5.32
C VAL A 26 -8.52 -22.43 4.96
N ASP A 27 -8.12 -23.69 5.09
CA ASP A 27 -8.97 -24.83 4.77
C ASP A 27 -10.17 -24.91 5.72
N SER A 28 -11.34 -25.27 5.18
CA SER A 28 -12.58 -25.41 5.96
C SER A 28 -12.44 -26.38 7.15
N LYS A 29 -11.67 -27.47 6.99
CA LYS A 29 -11.40 -28.43 8.07
C LYS A 29 -10.60 -27.80 9.20
N PHE A 30 -9.62 -26.96 8.87
CA PHE A 30 -8.81 -26.23 9.85
C PHE A 30 -9.62 -25.14 10.55
N LEU A 31 -10.44 -24.39 9.79
CA LEU A 31 -11.33 -23.36 10.31
C LEU A 31 -12.31 -23.91 11.36
N LYS A 32 -12.93 -25.07 11.09
CA LYS A 32 -13.89 -25.71 12.01
C LYS A 32 -13.27 -26.15 13.36
N GLN A 33 -11.95 -26.26 13.44
CA GLN A 33 -11.25 -26.61 14.68
C GLN A 33 -10.97 -25.38 15.56
N GLN A 34 -11.12 -24.16 15.02
CA GLN A 34 -10.83 -22.93 15.76
C GLN A 34 -12.01 -22.46 16.58
N LYS A 35 -11.71 -21.90 17.75
CA LYS A 35 -12.71 -21.21 18.58
C LYS A 35 -13.11 -19.87 17.97
N LYS A 36 -14.32 -19.39 18.26
CA LYS A 36 -14.88 -18.14 17.68
C LYS A 36 -14.00 -16.91 17.95
N ASP A 37 -13.42 -16.80 19.13
CA ASP A 37 -12.52 -15.71 19.53
C ASP A 37 -11.20 -15.75 18.74
N VAL A 38 -10.68 -16.95 18.49
CA VAL A 38 -9.48 -17.15 17.66
C VAL A 38 -9.75 -16.74 16.22
N VAL A 39 -10.87 -17.19 15.63
CA VAL A 39 -11.27 -16.80 14.27
C VAL A 39 -11.37 -15.28 14.18
N LYS A 40 -12.12 -14.64 15.09
CA LYS A 40 -12.27 -13.17 15.10
C LYS A 40 -10.92 -12.45 15.18
N ARG A 41 -9.98 -12.94 16.00
CA ARG A 41 -8.64 -12.37 16.09
C ARG A 41 -7.84 -12.52 14.80
N GLN A 42 -7.92 -13.66 14.12
CA GLN A 42 -7.23 -13.84 12.84
C GLN A 42 -7.84 -12.99 11.74
N GLU A 43 -9.17 -12.78 11.73
CA GLU A 43 -9.83 -11.89 10.77
C GLU A 43 -9.31 -10.46 10.88
N VAL A 44 -9.22 -9.91 12.10
CA VAL A 44 -8.68 -8.55 12.31
C VAL A 44 -7.21 -8.44 11.92
N ILE A 45 -6.40 -9.46 12.23
CA ILE A 45 -4.99 -9.48 11.79
C ILE A 45 -4.91 -9.51 10.27
N TYR A 46 -5.73 -10.33 9.61
CA TYR A 46 -5.75 -10.45 8.16
C TYR A 46 -6.24 -9.18 7.46
N GLU A 47 -7.22 -8.49 8.04
CA GLU A 47 -7.65 -7.16 7.60
C GLU A 47 -6.51 -6.15 7.66
N LEU A 48 -5.70 -6.14 8.74
CA LEU A 48 -4.48 -5.32 8.80
C LEU A 48 -3.51 -5.67 7.65
N MET A 49 -3.32 -6.95 7.33
CA MET A 49 -2.45 -7.36 6.22
C MET A 49 -2.96 -6.82 4.87
N GLN A 50 -4.26 -6.97 4.62
CA GLN A 50 -4.89 -6.55 3.36
C GLN A 50 -4.88 -5.03 3.21
N THR A 51 -5.24 -4.30 4.26
CA THR A 51 -5.26 -2.84 4.24
C THR A 51 -3.85 -2.26 4.05
N GLU A 52 -2.83 -2.85 4.67
CA GLU A 52 -1.44 -2.44 4.49
C GLU A 52 -0.92 -2.75 3.07
N LEU A 53 -1.21 -3.95 2.53
CA LEU A 53 -0.90 -4.28 1.13
C LEU A 53 -1.50 -3.24 0.18
N HIS A 54 -2.77 -2.90 0.42
CA HIS A 54 -3.51 -1.95 -0.41
C HIS A 54 -2.93 -0.53 -0.32
N HIS A 55 -2.47 -0.13 0.87
CA HIS A 55 -1.78 1.14 1.06
C HIS A 55 -0.44 1.18 0.31
N VAL A 56 0.40 0.13 0.45
CA VAL A 56 1.66 0.00 -0.30
C VAL A 56 1.42 0.06 -1.81
N ARG A 57 0.37 -0.62 -2.30
CA ARG A 57 -0.01 -0.59 -3.71
C ARG A 57 -0.38 0.81 -4.17
N THR A 58 -1.18 1.53 -3.38
CA THR A 58 -1.56 2.92 -3.68
C THR A 58 -0.34 3.82 -3.78
N LEU A 59 0.58 3.76 -2.80
CA LEU A 59 1.81 4.55 -2.81
C LEU A 59 2.69 4.25 -4.03
N LYS A 60 2.80 2.98 -4.42
CA LYS A 60 3.60 2.62 -5.60
C LYS A 60 2.94 2.99 -6.92
N ILE A 61 1.61 3.01 -7.01
CA ILE A 61 0.92 3.62 -8.16
C ILE A 61 1.22 5.12 -8.24
N MET A 62 1.22 5.83 -7.12
CA MET A 62 1.63 7.24 -7.07
C MET A 62 3.07 7.42 -7.57
N SER A 63 3.97 6.49 -7.27
CA SER A 63 5.36 6.54 -7.73
C SER A 63 5.52 6.15 -9.21
N ASP A 64 5.13 4.93 -9.55
CA ASP A 64 5.50 4.28 -10.80
C ASP A 64 4.63 4.72 -11.98
N VAL A 65 3.39 5.15 -11.72
CA VAL A 65 2.48 5.63 -12.76
C VAL A 65 2.49 7.15 -12.80
N TYR A 66 2.19 7.79 -11.66
CA TYR A 66 1.97 9.23 -11.64
C TYR A 66 3.27 10.02 -11.60
N SER A 67 4.11 9.82 -10.57
CA SER A 67 5.38 10.54 -10.42
C SER A 67 6.30 10.29 -11.64
N ARG A 68 6.54 9.02 -11.97
CA ARG A 68 7.36 8.67 -13.14
C ARG A 68 6.79 9.22 -14.44
N GLY A 69 5.50 9.03 -14.71
CA GLY A 69 4.87 9.54 -15.93
C GLY A 69 4.92 11.08 -16.03
N MET A 70 4.79 11.80 -14.92
CA MET A 70 4.98 13.26 -14.91
C MET A 70 6.42 13.64 -15.28
N MET A 71 7.42 12.90 -14.80
CA MET A 71 8.83 13.17 -15.14
C MET A 71 9.17 12.78 -16.57
N THR A 72 8.65 11.65 -17.08
CA THR A 72 9.02 11.13 -18.41
C THR A 72 8.20 11.76 -19.53
N ASP A 73 6.88 11.88 -19.34
CA ASP A 73 5.95 12.24 -20.42
C ASP A 73 5.66 13.74 -20.43
N LEU A 74 5.64 14.36 -19.24
CA LEU A 74 5.40 15.80 -19.07
C LEU A 74 6.68 16.60 -18.80
N LEU A 75 7.82 15.91 -18.64
CA LEU A 75 9.13 16.52 -18.35
C LEU A 75 9.12 17.38 -17.08
N PHE A 76 8.34 17.00 -16.08
CA PHE A 76 8.32 17.69 -14.80
C PHE A 76 9.65 17.51 -14.08
N GLU A 77 10.12 18.60 -13.47
CA GLU A 77 11.26 18.53 -12.56
C GLU A 77 10.88 17.82 -11.27
N GLN A 78 11.87 17.17 -10.63
CA GLN A 78 11.69 16.48 -9.35
C GLN A 78 10.99 17.37 -8.30
N GLN A 79 11.34 18.65 -8.24
CA GLN A 79 10.73 19.60 -7.29
C GLN A 79 9.24 19.83 -7.54
N MET A 80 8.78 19.74 -8.79
CA MET A 80 7.35 19.86 -9.12
C MET A 80 6.59 18.62 -8.67
N VAL A 81 7.20 17.45 -8.84
CA VAL A 81 6.63 16.18 -8.38
C VAL A 81 6.59 16.12 -6.85
N GLU A 82 7.63 16.59 -6.16
CA GLU A 82 7.67 16.67 -4.69
C GLU A 82 6.59 17.59 -4.10
N LYS A 83 6.17 18.64 -4.84
CA LYS A 83 5.03 19.47 -4.44
C LYS A 83 3.71 18.71 -4.51
N LEU A 84 3.60 17.67 -5.32
CA LEU A 84 2.42 16.81 -5.39
C LEU A 84 2.54 15.63 -4.42
N PHE A 85 3.69 14.98 -4.36
CA PHE A 85 3.90 13.77 -3.57
C PHE A 85 5.11 13.91 -2.63
N PRO A 86 5.00 14.75 -1.58
CA PRO A 86 6.10 14.94 -0.65
C PRO A 86 6.43 13.63 0.07
N CYS A 87 7.71 13.33 0.23
CA CYS A 87 8.18 12.14 0.97
C CYS A 87 7.63 10.78 0.46
N LEU A 88 7.22 10.68 -0.81
CA LEU A 88 6.62 9.46 -1.35
C LEU A 88 7.52 8.24 -1.25
N ASP A 89 8.79 8.36 -1.63
CA ASP A 89 9.76 7.26 -1.56
C ASP A 89 9.95 6.76 -0.13
N GLU A 90 9.91 7.68 0.84
CA GLU A 90 10.05 7.37 2.25
C GLU A 90 8.80 6.67 2.80
N LEU A 91 7.61 7.11 2.39
CA LEU A 91 6.36 6.41 2.69
C LEU A 91 6.38 4.98 2.14
N ILE A 92 6.76 4.81 0.88
CA ILE A 92 6.89 3.47 0.25
C ILE A 92 7.86 2.61 1.03
N SER A 93 9.02 3.16 1.40
CA SER A 93 10.05 2.46 2.16
C SER A 93 9.54 1.98 3.52
N ILE A 94 8.90 2.86 4.30
CA ILE A 94 8.35 2.53 5.62
C ILE A 94 7.30 1.42 5.53
N HIS A 95 6.30 1.60 4.66
CA HIS A 95 5.16 0.70 4.55
C HIS A 95 5.53 -0.63 3.89
N SER A 96 6.43 -0.63 2.90
CA SER A 96 6.95 -1.88 2.34
C SER A 96 7.69 -2.69 3.39
N GLN A 97 8.55 -2.05 4.21
CA GLN A 97 9.26 -2.74 5.30
C GLN A 97 8.30 -3.29 6.35
N PHE A 98 7.31 -2.50 6.77
CA PHE A 98 6.31 -2.95 7.74
C PHE A 98 5.52 -4.16 7.20
N PHE A 99 5.07 -4.09 5.95
CA PHE A 99 4.35 -5.17 5.30
C PHE A 99 5.19 -6.45 5.19
N GLN A 100 6.47 -6.35 4.83
CA GLN A 100 7.39 -7.50 4.83
C GLN A 100 7.48 -8.17 6.20
N ARG A 101 7.57 -7.40 7.30
CA ARG A 101 7.58 -7.98 8.66
C ARG A 101 6.30 -8.73 9.00
N ILE A 102 5.15 -8.24 8.52
CA ILE A 102 3.86 -8.93 8.67
C ILE A 102 3.86 -10.24 7.87
N LEU A 103 4.37 -10.25 6.64
CA LEU A 103 4.48 -11.46 5.81
C LEU A 103 5.45 -12.49 6.40
N GLU A 104 6.60 -12.05 6.92
CA GLU A 104 7.53 -12.89 7.67
C GLU A 104 6.81 -13.56 8.85
N ARG A 105 6.06 -12.79 9.65
CA ARG A 105 5.27 -13.34 10.76
C ARG A 105 4.22 -14.33 10.31
N LYS A 106 3.53 -14.09 9.18
CA LYS A 106 2.57 -15.05 8.59
C LYS A 106 3.27 -16.35 8.23
N LYS A 107 4.43 -16.28 7.56
CA LYS A 107 5.22 -17.44 7.12
C LYS A 107 5.70 -18.29 8.30
N GLU A 108 6.14 -17.64 9.39
CA GLU A 108 6.51 -18.31 10.64
C GLU A 108 5.31 -18.97 11.36
N SER A 109 4.09 -18.55 11.02
CA SER A 109 2.86 -19.00 11.67
C SER A 109 2.12 -20.10 10.91
N LEU A 110 2.72 -20.67 9.86
CA LEU A 110 2.14 -21.79 9.11
C LEU A 110 1.98 -23.03 10.00
N VAL A 111 0.89 -23.78 9.78
CA VAL A 111 0.53 -24.97 10.57
C VAL A 111 0.74 -26.23 9.73
N ASP A 112 1.36 -27.26 10.33
CA ASP A 112 1.54 -28.60 9.75
C ASP A 112 2.17 -28.62 8.35
N LYS A 113 3.08 -27.68 8.06
CA LYS A 113 3.71 -27.48 6.74
C LYS A 113 2.70 -27.23 5.61
N SER A 114 1.47 -26.82 5.94
CA SER A 114 0.50 -26.32 4.96
C SER A 114 1.01 -25.02 4.33
N GLU A 115 0.79 -24.84 3.04
CA GLU A 115 1.05 -23.57 2.36
C GLU A 115 -0.08 -22.55 2.58
N LYS A 116 -1.25 -23.00 3.07
CA LYS A 116 -2.45 -22.17 3.23
C LYS A 116 -2.82 -21.88 4.68
N ASN A 117 -2.69 -22.88 5.55
CA ASN A 117 -3.14 -22.76 6.93
C ASN A 117 -2.08 -22.08 7.78
N PHE A 118 -2.42 -20.93 8.35
CA PHE A 118 -1.59 -20.22 9.32
C PHE A 118 -2.42 -19.74 10.50
N LEU A 119 -1.78 -19.62 11.66
CA LEU A 119 -2.39 -19.10 12.88
C LEU A 119 -1.42 -18.18 13.62
N ILE A 120 -1.53 -16.87 13.37
CA ILE A 120 -0.62 -15.89 13.97
C ILE A 120 -0.97 -15.73 15.44
N LYS A 121 -0.17 -16.33 16.33
CA LYS A 121 -0.39 -16.25 17.79
C LYS A 121 0.10 -14.94 18.38
N ARG A 122 1.12 -14.31 17.80
CA ARG A 122 1.72 -13.06 18.28
C ARG A 122 1.90 -12.09 17.12
N MET A 123 1.41 -10.86 17.27
CA MET A 123 1.62 -9.75 16.31
C MET A 123 2.09 -8.47 17.01
N GLY A 124 1.87 -8.35 18.32
CA GLY A 124 2.13 -7.12 19.07
C GLY A 124 3.58 -6.67 19.04
N ASP A 125 4.55 -7.57 18.95
CA ASP A 125 5.96 -7.23 18.83
C ASP A 125 6.32 -6.59 17.48
N VAL A 126 5.70 -7.05 16.39
CA VAL A 126 5.86 -6.41 15.06
C VAL A 126 5.31 -4.99 15.10
N LEU A 127 4.13 -4.81 15.71
CA LEU A 127 3.50 -3.50 15.87
C LEU A 127 4.32 -2.57 16.77
N VAL A 128 4.78 -3.05 17.93
CA VAL A 128 5.61 -2.26 18.84
C VAL A 128 6.89 -1.83 18.14
N ASN A 129 7.56 -2.72 17.40
CA ASN A 129 8.76 -2.36 16.65
C ASN A 129 8.48 -1.28 15.59
N GLN A 130 7.35 -1.34 14.89
CA GLN A 130 6.98 -0.34 13.87
C GLN A 130 6.68 1.03 14.47
N PHE A 131 6.00 1.07 15.62
CA PHE A 131 5.45 2.30 16.19
C PHE A 131 6.20 2.79 17.44
N SER A 132 7.46 2.40 17.61
CA SER A 132 8.33 2.89 18.69
C SER A 132 9.72 3.29 18.21
N GLY A 133 10.46 4.00 19.08
CA GLY A 133 11.84 4.41 18.83
C GLY A 133 12.00 5.23 17.54
N GLU A 134 13.05 4.93 16.79
CA GLU A 134 13.38 5.62 15.54
C GLU A 134 12.31 5.43 14.46
N ASN A 135 11.64 4.27 14.41
CA ASN A 135 10.56 4.01 13.44
C ASN A 135 9.36 4.93 13.67
N ALA A 136 9.02 5.20 14.93
CA ALA A 136 7.96 6.14 15.29
C ALA A 136 8.32 7.58 14.90
N GLU A 137 9.54 8.03 15.19
CA GLU A 137 9.98 9.38 14.83
C GLU A 137 10.07 9.57 13.31
N ARG A 138 10.53 8.53 12.60
CA ARG A 138 10.52 8.47 11.13
C ARG A 138 9.10 8.63 10.58
N LEU A 139 8.13 7.85 11.09
CA LEU A 139 6.71 7.96 10.74
C LEU A 139 6.17 9.38 11.00
N LYS A 140 6.40 9.94 12.19
CA LYS A 140 5.95 11.29 12.55
C LYS A 140 6.50 12.35 11.62
N LYS A 141 7.79 12.29 11.28
CA LYS A 141 8.43 13.25 10.36
C LYS A 141 7.85 13.16 8.96
N THR A 142 7.75 11.93 8.43
CA THR A 142 7.24 11.66 7.08
C THR A 142 5.78 12.08 6.94
N TYR A 143 4.91 11.60 7.83
CA TYR A 143 3.49 11.98 7.82
C TYR A 143 3.27 13.45 8.21
N GLY A 144 4.09 14.01 9.11
CA GLY A 144 4.04 15.44 9.44
C GLY A 144 4.27 16.33 8.22
N THR A 145 5.19 15.93 7.35
CA THR A 145 5.46 16.64 6.09
C THR A 145 4.35 16.38 5.06
N PHE A 146 3.98 15.12 4.85
CA PHE A 146 2.95 14.73 3.88
C PHE A 146 1.59 15.35 4.20
N CYS A 147 1.11 15.20 5.43
CA CYS A 147 -0.16 15.76 5.87
C CYS A 147 -0.12 17.28 5.99
N GLY A 148 1.00 17.87 6.42
CA GLY A 148 1.15 19.32 6.51
C GLY A 148 1.10 20.02 5.15
N GLN A 149 1.55 19.35 4.09
CA GLN A 149 1.51 19.87 2.72
C GLN A 149 0.24 19.46 1.96
N HIS A 150 -0.57 18.54 2.48
CA HIS A 150 -1.73 17.96 1.79
C HIS A 150 -2.58 19.02 1.05
N ASN A 151 -3.08 20.05 1.73
CA ASN A 151 -3.92 21.07 1.11
C ASN A 151 -3.21 21.85 -0.02
N GLN A 152 -1.92 22.12 0.13
CA GLN A 152 -1.14 22.82 -0.89
C GLN A 152 -0.98 21.96 -2.13
N SER A 153 -0.68 20.69 -1.93
CA SER A 153 -0.50 19.71 -2.99
C SER A 153 -1.83 19.40 -3.72
N VAL A 154 -2.97 19.34 -3.00
CA VAL A 154 -4.34 19.28 -3.59
C VAL A 154 -4.55 20.46 -4.51
N ASN A 155 -4.27 21.67 -4.02
CA ASN A 155 -4.53 22.90 -4.76
C ASN A 155 -3.61 23.01 -5.97
N TYR A 156 -2.36 22.60 -5.84
CA TYR A 156 -1.41 22.55 -6.95
C TYR A 156 -1.86 21.56 -8.03
N PHE A 157 -2.33 20.37 -7.63
CA PHE A 157 -2.92 19.41 -8.56
C PHE A 157 -4.11 20.01 -9.32
N LYS A 158 -5.05 20.65 -8.61
CA LYS A 158 -6.23 21.30 -9.21
C LYS A 158 -5.81 22.38 -10.20
N ASP A 159 -4.84 23.21 -9.83
CA ASP A 159 -4.33 24.28 -10.69
C ASP A 159 -3.72 23.73 -11.98
N LEU A 160 -2.86 22.72 -11.88
CA LEU A 160 -2.30 22.01 -13.03
C LEU A 160 -3.39 21.39 -13.90
N TYR A 161 -4.38 20.74 -13.29
CA TYR A 161 -5.48 20.09 -14.00
C TYR A 161 -6.37 21.07 -14.78
N THR A 162 -6.52 22.30 -14.27
CA THR A 162 -7.28 23.36 -14.93
C THR A 162 -6.47 24.08 -16.01
N LYS A 163 -5.19 24.37 -15.75
CA LYS A 163 -4.37 25.24 -16.61
C LYS A 163 -3.56 24.49 -17.65
N ASP A 164 -3.09 23.28 -17.36
CA ASP A 164 -2.23 22.49 -18.25
C ASP A 164 -3.03 21.35 -18.93
N LYS A 165 -3.31 21.53 -20.22
CA LYS A 165 -4.02 20.55 -21.04
C LYS A 165 -3.25 19.24 -21.19
N ARG A 166 -1.91 19.26 -21.19
CA ARG A 166 -1.08 18.04 -21.29
C ARG A 166 -1.18 17.25 -19.99
N PHE A 167 -1.06 17.93 -18.85
CA PHE A 167 -1.26 17.32 -17.54
C PHE A 167 -2.67 16.74 -17.39
N GLN A 168 -3.70 17.50 -17.79
CA GLN A 168 -5.08 17.01 -17.77
C GLN A 168 -5.27 15.76 -18.64
N GLY A 169 -4.69 15.76 -19.85
CA GLY A 169 -4.71 14.62 -20.77
C GLY A 169 -4.04 13.39 -20.18
N PHE A 170 -2.83 13.56 -19.63
CA PHE A 170 -2.08 12.52 -18.92
C PHE A 170 -2.92 11.89 -17.82
N VAL A 171 -3.48 12.69 -16.89
CA VAL A 171 -4.30 12.19 -15.79
C VAL A 171 -5.52 11.39 -16.29
N LYS A 172 -6.18 11.82 -17.37
CA LYS A 172 -7.32 11.08 -17.95
C LYS A 172 -6.90 9.72 -18.49
N VAL A 173 -5.76 9.65 -19.19
CA VAL A 173 -5.20 8.40 -19.73
C VAL A 173 -4.77 7.48 -18.59
N SER A 174 -4.02 7.98 -17.60
CA SER A 174 -3.58 7.19 -16.46
C SER A 174 -4.76 6.59 -15.68
N ARG A 175 -5.86 7.34 -15.51
CA ARG A 175 -7.09 6.83 -14.87
C ARG A 175 -7.79 5.75 -15.70
N GLY A 176 -7.85 5.93 -17.02
CA GLY A 176 -8.47 4.96 -17.93
C GLY A 176 -7.75 3.62 -17.99
N ASN A 177 -6.43 3.62 -17.77
CA ASN A 177 -5.60 2.41 -17.83
C ASN A 177 -5.56 1.61 -16.51
N MET A 178 -6.09 2.16 -15.41
CA MET A 178 -6.15 1.47 -14.11
C MET A 178 -7.42 0.60 -14.01
N SER A 179 -7.43 -0.52 -14.74
CA SER A 179 -8.56 -1.46 -14.82
C SER A 179 -8.71 -2.40 -13.60
N ILE A 180 -8.34 -1.96 -12.39
CA ILE A 180 -8.34 -2.84 -11.20
C ILE A 180 -9.50 -2.45 -10.28
N PRO A 181 -10.57 -3.27 -10.18
CA PRO A 181 -11.70 -3.01 -9.29
C PRO A 181 -11.20 -2.97 -7.83
N GLY A 182 -11.33 -1.82 -7.18
CA GLY A 182 -10.80 -1.55 -5.83
C GLY A 182 -9.75 -0.43 -5.82
N VAL A 183 -8.84 -0.44 -6.80
CA VAL A 183 -7.84 0.63 -6.99
C VAL A 183 -8.51 1.94 -7.42
N ALA A 184 -9.61 1.88 -8.18
CA ALA A 184 -10.35 3.08 -8.58
C ALA A 184 -11.06 3.81 -7.42
N ARG A 185 -11.27 3.17 -6.26
CA ARG A 185 -11.81 3.85 -5.07
C ARG A 185 -10.72 4.52 -4.26
N ASP A 186 -9.55 3.92 -4.13
CA ASP A 186 -8.47 4.47 -3.28
C ASP A 186 -7.46 5.33 -4.05
N VAL A 187 -7.33 5.13 -5.37
CA VAL A 187 -6.52 5.98 -6.27
C VAL A 187 -7.33 7.14 -6.84
N ALA A 188 -8.64 7.20 -6.56
CA ALA A 188 -9.41 8.43 -6.75
C ALA A 188 -9.07 9.50 -5.70
N TYR A 189 -8.35 9.14 -4.63
CA TYR A 189 -8.15 9.98 -3.45
C TYR A 189 -6.68 10.18 -3.02
N PRO A 190 -5.76 10.62 -3.89
CA PRO A 190 -4.66 11.44 -3.40
C PRO A 190 -5.18 12.80 -2.89
N TRP A 191 -6.37 13.25 -3.36
CA TRP A 191 -6.82 14.64 -3.26
C TRP A 191 -8.31 14.90 -2.95
N VAL A 192 -9.07 13.92 -2.45
CA VAL A 192 -10.37 14.16 -1.77
C VAL A 192 -10.46 13.27 -0.53
#